data_AF-A0A8X6LZX2-F1
#
_entry.id   AF-A0A8X6LZX2-F1
#
_cell.length_a   1.000
_cell.length_b   1.000
_cell.length_c   1.000
_cell.angle_alpha   90.00
_cell.angle_beta   90.00
_cell.angle_gamma   90.00
#
_symmetry.space_group_name_H-M   'P 1'
#
loop_
_entity.id
_entity.type
_entity.pdbx_description
1 polymer ?
#
loop_
_entity_poly.entity_id
_entity_poly.type
_entity_poly.pdbx_seq_one_letter_code
_entity_poly.pdbx_strand_id
1 'polypeptide(L)'
;MDQLKSVATTSHGSKKVFVHPALKTCSHVFVRHDAVKKPLQTPYDGPYLVLKRTEKMFTIEKNGKHSTINIDRLKPAFFENSHHSSAPIISPPPVAVPTSTKSVPDSSPSSPVSTTNSTPLPYVTRSGRRVRFNSRYL
;
A
#
# COMPACT_ATOMS: atom_id res chain seq x y z
N MET A 1 -32.50 52.34 -14.10
CA MET A 1 -31.95 50.97 -14.16
C MET A 1 -31.15 50.76 -12.89
N ASP A 2 -31.64 49.93 -11.99
CA ASP A 2 -30.95 49.65 -10.72
C ASP A 2 -29.67 48.85 -10.96
N GLN A 3 -28.56 49.32 -10.37
CA GLN A 3 -27.26 48.67 -10.45
C GLN A 3 -27.19 47.48 -9.49
N LEU A 4 -27.28 46.26 -10.03
CA LEU A 4 -26.95 45.05 -9.29
C LEU A 4 -25.42 44.91 -9.16
N LYS A 5 -24.92 44.91 -7.92
CA LYS A 5 -23.51 44.61 -7.60
C LYS A 5 -23.42 43.18 -7.08
N SER A 6 -22.39 42.46 -7.49
CA SER A 6 -22.11 41.12 -6.98
C SER A 6 -21.77 41.16 -5.49
N VAL A 7 -22.23 40.15 -4.74
CA VAL A 7 -21.89 39.96 -3.33
C VAL A 7 -20.54 39.26 -3.24
N ALA A 8 -19.67 39.76 -2.35
CA ALA A 8 -18.37 39.16 -2.11
C ALA A 8 -18.51 37.71 -1.61
N THR A 9 -18.02 36.75 -2.38
CA THR A 9 -17.99 35.33 -2.04
C THR A 9 -16.79 34.99 -1.17
N THR A 10 -16.92 33.98 -0.31
CA THR A 10 -15.81 33.46 0.50
C THR A 10 -14.73 32.83 -0.38
N SER A 11 -13.48 33.31 -0.27
CA SER A 11 -12.34 32.75 -1.01
C SER A 11 -11.81 31.49 -0.33
N HIS A 12 -11.91 30.34 -1.00
CA HIS A 12 -11.34 29.07 -0.57
C HIS A 12 -9.96 28.78 -1.19
N GLY A 13 -9.29 29.80 -1.76
CA GLY A 13 -8.16 29.64 -2.68
C GLY A 13 -6.80 29.27 -2.09
N SER A 14 -6.64 29.19 -0.76
CA SER A 14 -5.32 29.07 -0.11
C SER A 14 -5.02 27.66 0.43
N LYS A 15 -5.43 26.60 -0.27
CA LYS A 15 -5.07 25.24 0.15
C LYS A 15 -3.61 24.95 -0.22
N LYS A 16 -2.77 24.71 0.80
CA LYS A 16 -1.39 24.19 0.62
C LYS A 16 -1.46 22.83 -0.05
N VAL A 17 -1.00 22.74 -1.30
CA VAL A 17 -0.94 21.48 -2.05
C VAL A 17 0.17 20.61 -1.48
N PHE A 18 -0.14 19.34 -1.18
CA PHE A 18 0.85 18.37 -0.73
C PHE A 18 1.67 17.87 -1.92
N VAL A 19 2.99 17.95 -1.80
CA VAL A 19 3.96 17.39 -2.76
C VAL A 19 4.84 16.40 -2.01
N HIS A 20 4.97 15.19 -2.54
CA HIS A 20 5.77 14.16 -1.91
C HIS A 20 7.26 14.54 -1.89
N PRO A 21 7.96 14.56 -0.73
CA PRO A 21 9.37 14.99 -0.64
C PRO A 21 10.33 14.21 -1.54
N ALA A 22 10.11 12.90 -1.67
CA ALA A 22 10.95 12.04 -2.52
C ALA A 22 10.90 12.41 -4.02
N LEU A 23 9.92 13.20 -4.50
CA LEU A 23 9.94 13.67 -5.89
C LEU A 23 11.17 14.56 -6.19
N LYS A 24 11.77 15.15 -5.18
CA LYS A 24 13.00 15.95 -5.31
C LYS A 24 14.23 15.07 -5.61
N THR A 25 14.24 13.82 -5.15
CA THR A 25 15.44 12.94 -5.16
C THR A 25 15.24 11.62 -5.89
N CYS A 26 14.02 11.20 -6.21
CA CYS A 26 13.72 9.88 -6.79
C CYS A 26 14.30 9.75 -8.20
N SER A 27 14.97 8.64 -8.51
CA SER A 27 15.50 8.38 -9.86
C SER A 27 14.40 8.09 -10.88
N HIS A 28 13.34 7.41 -10.45
CA HIS A 28 12.21 7.05 -11.31
C HIS A 28 10.88 7.52 -10.73
N VAL A 29 9.90 7.69 -11.61
CA VAL A 29 8.54 8.13 -11.27
C VAL A 29 7.48 7.34 -12.02
N PHE A 30 6.36 7.11 -11.36
CA PHE A 30 5.12 6.66 -11.97
C PHE A 30 4.30 7.84 -12.49
N VAL A 31 3.74 7.70 -13.68
CA VAL A 31 2.96 8.75 -14.36
C VAL A 31 1.49 8.38 -14.39
N ARG A 32 0.62 9.28 -13.92
CA ARG A 32 -0.83 9.10 -13.98
C ARG A 32 -1.35 9.34 -15.40
N HIS A 33 -2.25 8.45 -15.85
CA HIS A 33 -3.03 8.62 -17.07
C HIS A 33 -4.38 9.26 -16.74
N ASP A 34 -4.58 10.52 -17.13
CA ASP A 34 -5.82 11.29 -16.86
C ASP A 34 -6.92 11.10 -17.92
N ALA A 35 -6.69 10.26 -18.94
CA ALA A 35 -7.70 9.96 -19.95
C ALA A 35 -8.77 8.99 -19.42
N VAL A 36 -9.92 8.91 -20.12
CA VAL A 36 -10.97 7.90 -19.83
C VAL A 36 -10.35 6.50 -19.92
N LYS A 37 -10.53 5.73 -18.85
CA LYS A 37 -9.85 4.45 -18.65
C LYS A 37 -10.76 3.29 -19.03
N LYS A 38 -10.17 2.23 -19.56
CA LYS A 38 -10.87 0.95 -19.71
C LYS A 38 -11.04 0.26 -18.34
N PRO A 39 -12.02 -0.63 -18.18
CA PRO A 39 -12.11 -1.47 -16.99
C PRO A 39 -10.79 -2.19 -16.71
N LEU A 40 -10.41 -2.28 -15.43
CA LEU A 40 -9.18 -2.94 -14.94
C LEU A 40 -7.85 -2.32 -15.43
N GLN A 41 -7.86 -1.13 -16.04
CA GLN A 41 -6.63 -0.45 -16.43
C GLN A 41 -5.97 0.25 -15.23
N THR A 42 -4.66 0.07 -15.06
CA THR A 42 -3.89 0.74 -13.99
C THR A 42 -3.92 2.26 -14.17
N PRO A 43 -4.03 3.05 -13.07
CA PRO A 43 -4.05 4.51 -13.14
C PRO A 43 -2.69 5.13 -13.43
N TYR A 44 -1.63 4.40 -13.11
CA TYR A 44 -0.27 4.83 -13.34
C TYR A 44 0.43 3.85 -14.28
N ASP A 45 1.33 4.40 -15.07
CA ASP A 45 2.20 3.68 -15.98
C ASP A 45 3.65 3.87 -15.53
N GLY A 46 4.43 2.81 -15.73
CA GLY A 46 5.89 2.64 -15.59
C GLY A 46 6.61 3.33 -14.43
N PRO A 47 7.71 2.75 -13.90
CA PRO A 47 8.75 3.59 -13.36
C PRO A 47 9.57 4.18 -14.53
N TYR A 48 9.37 5.46 -14.83
CA TYR A 48 10.14 6.16 -15.86
C TYR A 48 11.34 6.89 -15.28
N LEU A 49 12.45 6.85 -15.99
CA LEU A 49 13.67 7.56 -15.60
C LEU A 49 13.45 9.07 -15.69
N VAL A 50 13.82 9.78 -14.63
CA VAL A 50 13.73 11.25 -14.58
C VAL A 50 15.06 11.85 -15.05
N LEU A 51 15.01 12.58 -16.16
CA LEU A 51 16.16 13.23 -16.77
C LEU A 51 16.41 14.63 -16.20
N LYS A 52 15.35 15.43 -16.04
CA LYS A 52 15.42 16.80 -15.52
C LYS A 52 14.24 17.10 -14.60
N ARG A 53 14.48 17.98 -13.61
CA ARG A 53 13.48 18.40 -12.62
C ARG A 53 13.42 19.92 -12.54
N THR A 54 12.21 20.42 -12.42
CA THR A 54 11.86 21.82 -12.14
C THR A 54 10.75 21.83 -11.09
N GLU A 55 10.43 22.98 -10.52
CA GLU A 55 9.43 23.09 -9.45
C GLU A 55 8.07 22.47 -9.78
N LYS A 56 7.61 22.63 -11.03
CA LYS A 56 6.31 22.13 -11.49
C LYS A 56 6.41 21.03 -12.54
N MET A 57 7.55 20.88 -13.19
CA MET A 57 7.70 20.05 -14.39
C MET A 57 8.86 19.07 -14.24
N PHE A 58 8.67 17.87 -14.78
CA PHE A 58 9.69 16.83 -14.84
C PHE A 58 9.83 16.39 -16.29
N THR A 59 11.06 16.27 -16.75
CA THR A 59 11.36 15.62 -18.03
C THR A 59 11.73 14.19 -17.74
N ILE A 60 10.94 13.25 -18.27
CA ILE A 60 11.16 11.81 -18.13
C ILE A 60 11.51 11.19 -19.47
N GLU A 61 12.16 10.04 -19.43
CA GLU A 61 12.32 9.17 -20.57
C GLU A 61 11.18 8.15 -20.62
N LYS A 62 10.32 8.25 -21.63
CA LYS A 62 9.24 7.30 -21.91
C LYS A 62 9.41 6.77 -23.32
N ASN A 63 9.64 5.46 -23.44
CA ASN A 63 9.83 4.75 -24.72
C ASN A 63 10.94 5.38 -25.60
N GLY A 64 12.08 5.72 -24.99
CA GLY A 64 13.22 6.36 -25.67
C GLY A 64 12.97 7.80 -26.11
N LYS A 65 11.86 8.43 -25.68
CA LYS A 65 11.53 9.83 -25.97
C LYS A 65 11.47 10.63 -24.68
N HIS A 66 11.87 11.89 -24.78
CA HIS A 66 11.76 12.83 -23.66
C HIS A 66 10.33 13.39 -23.60
N SER A 67 9.69 13.26 -22.44
CA SER A 67 8.35 13.79 -22.20
C SER A 67 8.37 14.69 -20.97
N THR A 68 7.78 15.88 -21.09
CA THR A 68 7.63 16.82 -19.97
C THR A 68 6.27 16.64 -19.32
N ILE A 69 6.26 16.47 -17.99
CA ILE A 69 5.07 16.12 -17.22
C ILE A 69 4.97 17.00 -15.97
N ASN A 70 3.77 17.47 -15.66
CA ASN A 70 3.48 18.18 -14.42
C ASN A 70 3.65 17.28 -13.19
N ILE A 71 4.26 17.81 -12.13
CA ILE A 71 4.40 17.18 -10.82
C ILE A 71 3.09 16.61 -10.26
N ASP A 72 1.94 17.23 -10.57
CA ASP A 72 0.62 16.79 -10.10
C ASP A 72 0.22 15.38 -10.58
N ARG A 73 0.88 14.89 -11.64
CA ARG A 73 0.62 13.55 -12.22
C ARG A 73 1.67 12.52 -11.82
N LEU A 74 2.64 12.88 -10.98
CA LEU A 74 3.77 12.03 -10.65
C LEU A 74 3.64 11.41 -9.28
N LYS A 75 4.13 10.19 -9.16
CA LYS A 75 4.38 9.51 -7.89
C LYS A 75 5.81 8.98 -7.91
N PRO A 76 6.62 9.15 -6.85
CA PRO A 76 7.96 8.58 -6.83
C PRO A 76 7.88 7.05 -6.89
N ALA A 77 8.80 6.45 -7.65
CA ALA A 77 9.00 5.01 -7.66
C ALA A 77 10.13 4.64 -6.70
N PHE A 78 9.87 3.66 -5.85
CA PHE A 78 10.84 3.11 -4.91
C PHE A 78 11.24 1.73 -5.39
N PHE A 79 12.54 1.46 -5.36
CA PHE A 79 13.09 0.13 -5.62
C PHE A 79 13.72 -0.38 -4.35
N GLU A 80 13.68 -1.69 -4.16
CA GLU A 80 14.41 -2.33 -3.08
C GLU A 80 15.90 -2.28 -3.44
N ASN A 81 16.68 -1.54 -2.66
CA ASN A 81 18.12 -1.58 -2.79
C ASN A 81 18.56 -2.95 -2.27
N SER A 82 18.96 -3.87 -3.14
CA SER A 82 19.50 -5.18 -2.78
C SER A 82 20.87 -5.14 -2.06
N HIS A 83 21.23 -3.99 -1.47
CA HIS A 83 22.42 -3.78 -0.67
C HIS A 83 22.08 -3.68 0.81
N HIS A 84 21.42 -4.71 1.33
CA HIS A 84 21.56 -5.08 2.73
C HIS A 84 22.51 -6.29 2.83
N SER A 85 23.74 -6.10 2.35
CA SER A 85 24.86 -6.91 2.85
C SER A 85 25.25 -6.34 4.22
N SER A 86 25.34 -7.23 5.21
CA SER A 86 25.53 -6.98 6.65
C SER A 86 24.31 -6.42 7.39
N ALA A 87 23.32 -7.29 7.61
CA ALA A 87 22.72 -7.31 8.95
C ALA A 87 23.87 -7.42 9.98
N PRO A 88 23.91 -6.64 11.08
CA PRO A 88 24.77 -7.00 12.18
C PRO A 88 24.30 -8.37 12.67
N ILE A 89 25.16 -9.37 12.49
CA ILE A 89 25.02 -10.67 13.15
C ILE A 89 25.16 -10.36 14.64
N ILE A 90 24.05 -10.09 15.31
CA ILE A 90 24.00 -10.16 16.76
C ILE A 90 24.05 -11.66 17.04
N SER A 91 25.25 -12.17 17.22
CA SER A 91 25.47 -13.49 17.79
C SER A 91 24.68 -13.56 19.12
N PRO A 92 23.81 -14.55 19.33
CA PRO A 92 23.20 -14.74 20.63
C PRO A 92 24.31 -14.97 21.67
N PRO A 93 24.24 -14.38 22.87
CA PRO A 93 25.23 -14.61 23.92
C PRO A 93 25.26 -16.10 24.31
N PRO A 94 26.43 -16.62 24.72
CA PRO A 94 26.59 -18.05 25.00
C PRO A 94 25.67 -18.48 26.14
N VAL A 95 24.95 -19.57 25.87
CA VAL A 95 24.04 -20.26 26.78
C VAL A 95 24.80 -20.75 28.00
N ALA A 96 24.54 -20.14 29.16
CA ALA A 96 24.87 -20.74 30.44
C ALA A 96 23.77 -21.75 30.80
N VAL A 97 24.10 -23.03 30.66
CA VAL A 97 23.39 -24.17 31.25
C VAL A 97 23.33 -24.01 32.76
N PRO A 98 22.19 -24.33 33.40
CA PRO A 98 22.24 -25.53 34.22
C PRO A 98 21.09 -26.50 33.95
N THR A 99 21.51 -27.72 33.67
CA THR A 99 20.77 -28.97 33.70
C THR A 99 20.19 -29.25 35.09
N SER A 100 18.89 -29.53 35.23
CA SER A 100 18.37 -30.58 36.14
C SER A 100 16.87 -30.84 35.94
N THR A 101 16.58 -31.90 35.19
CA THR A 101 15.51 -32.92 35.34
C THR A 101 14.18 -32.57 36.05
N LYS A 102 13.05 -32.66 35.33
CA LYS A 102 12.01 -33.70 35.58
C LYS A 102 10.94 -33.78 34.45
N SER A 103 10.84 -34.98 33.86
CA SER A 103 9.65 -35.66 33.28
C SER A 103 8.82 -35.04 32.13
N VAL A 104 8.92 -35.68 30.96
CA VAL A 104 7.97 -35.79 29.81
C VAL A 104 6.67 -36.56 30.22
N PRO A 105 5.54 -36.62 29.44
CA PRO A 105 5.42 -36.68 27.95
C PRO A 105 4.33 -35.75 27.32
N ASP A 106 4.59 -35.23 26.12
CA ASP A 106 4.00 -35.62 24.81
C ASP A 106 2.46 -35.52 24.68
N SER A 107 1.99 -34.70 23.72
CA SER A 107 0.74 -34.92 22.98
C SER A 107 0.65 -34.00 21.75
N SER A 108 0.66 -34.66 20.59
CA SER A 108 0.40 -34.20 19.21
C SER A 108 -0.94 -33.43 19.00
N PRO A 109 -1.11 -32.76 17.84
CA PRO A 109 -2.37 -32.12 17.47
C PRO A 109 -3.34 -33.16 16.89
N SER A 110 -4.47 -33.37 17.56
CA SER A 110 -5.54 -34.26 17.08
C SER A 110 -6.83 -33.47 16.85
N SER A 111 -7.27 -33.39 15.60
CA SER A 111 -8.70 -33.46 15.29
C SER A 111 -9.22 -34.82 15.79
N PRO A 112 -10.49 -34.96 16.23
CA PRO A 112 -11.37 -35.78 15.39
C PRO A 112 -12.87 -35.44 15.42
N VAL A 113 -13.51 -36.07 14.42
CA VAL A 113 -14.91 -36.24 14.03
C VAL A 113 -15.87 -36.79 15.10
N SER A 114 -17.16 -36.42 15.06
CA SER A 114 -18.35 -37.33 14.96
C SER A 114 -19.67 -36.76 15.50
N THR A 115 -20.69 -36.88 14.64
CA THR A 115 -22.14 -37.08 14.90
C THR A 115 -22.68 -37.04 16.33
N THR A 116 -23.51 -36.04 16.64
CA THR A 116 -24.78 -36.18 17.36
C THR A 116 -25.70 -35.00 17.01
N ASN A 117 -27.01 -35.25 16.92
CA ASN A 117 -28.03 -34.26 16.60
C ASN A 117 -28.06 -33.13 17.65
N SER A 118 -27.47 -31.98 17.34
CA SER A 118 -27.94 -30.68 17.84
C SER A 118 -27.43 -29.58 16.90
N THR A 119 -28.31 -28.63 16.64
CA THR A 119 -28.16 -27.53 15.68
C THR A 119 -26.80 -26.81 15.83
N PRO A 120 -25.97 -26.68 14.78
CA PRO A 120 -24.72 -25.93 14.89
C PRO A 120 -25.04 -24.45 15.16
N LEU A 121 -24.38 -23.89 16.17
CA LEU A 121 -24.50 -22.48 16.51
C LEU A 121 -24.16 -21.63 15.27
N PRO A 122 -24.94 -20.57 14.96
CA PRO A 122 -24.66 -19.74 13.80
C PRO A 122 -23.28 -19.10 13.97
N TYR A 123 -22.45 -19.12 12.93
CA TYR A 123 -21.20 -18.34 12.92
C TYR A 123 -21.56 -16.85 12.87
N VAL A 124 -21.05 -16.07 13.82
CA VAL A 124 -21.43 -14.66 14.01
C VAL A 124 -20.20 -13.76 14.05
N THR A 125 -20.27 -12.57 13.44
CA THR A 125 -19.22 -11.54 13.56
C THR A 125 -19.23 -10.90 14.96
N ARG A 126 -18.17 -10.14 15.30
CA ARG A 126 -18.08 -9.37 16.55
C ARG A 126 -19.28 -8.44 16.81
N SER A 127 -19.99 -8.00 15.76
CA SER A 127 -21.18 -7.15 15.84
C SER A 127 -22.51 -7.90 15.89
N GLY A 128 -22.50 -9.24 15.97
CA GLY A 128 -23.72 -10.03 16.04
C GLY A 128 -24.31 -10.42 14.67
N ARG A 129 -23.62 -10.16 13.55
CA ARG A 129 -24.12 -10.51 12.21
C ARG A 129 -23.87 -11.98 11.89
N ARG A 130 -24.94 -12.70 11.54
CA ARG A 130 -24.86 -14.10 11.07
C ARG A 130 -24.12 -14.18 9.73
N VAL A 131 -23.10 -15.01 9.66
CA VAL A 131 -22.37 -15.31 8.41
C VAL A 131 -22.97 -16.56 7.79
N ARG A 132 -23.26 -16.48 6.49
CA ARG A 132 -23.66 -17.63 5.67
C ARG A 132 -22.67 -17.75 4.55
N PHE A 133 -21.98 -18.88 4.48
CA PHE A 133 -21.12 -19.19 3.35
C PHE A 133 -21.98 -19.71 2.20
N ASN A 134 -21.70 -19.23 0.99
CA ASN A 134 -22.37 -19.71 -0.20
C ASN A 134 -21.78 -21.07 -0.58
N SER A 135 -22.62 -22.11 -0.63
CA SER A 135 -22.20 -23.50 -0.90
C SER A 135 -21.60 -23.69 -2.29
N ARG A 136 -21.76 -22.73 -3.21
CA ARG A 136 -21.15 -22.76 -4.54
C ARG A 136 -19.62 -22.59 -4.51
N TYR A 137 -19.06 -22.09 -3.40
CA TYR A 137 -17.63 -21.79 -3.25
C TYR A 137 -16.96 -22.66 -2.17
N LEU A 138 -17.61 -23.75 -1.76
CA LEU A 138 -17.13 -24.72 -0.78
C LEU A 138 -16.90 -26.08 -1.45
#